data_AF-A0A2M7UPB9-F1
#
_entry.id   AF-A0A2M7UPB9-F1
#
_cell.length_a   1.000
_cell.length_b   1.000
_cell.length_c   1.000
_cell.angle_alpha   90.00
_cell.angle_beta   90.00
_cell.angle_gamma   90.00
#
_symmetry.space_group_name_H-M   'P 1'
#
loop_
_entity.id
_entity.type
_entity.pdbx_description
1 polymer ?
#
loop_
_entity_poly.entity_id
_entity_poly.type
_entity_poly.pdbx_seq_one_letter_code
_entity_poly.pdbx_strand_id
1 'polypeptide(L)' 'MQQDPSNSPQENESAINAAYQTIMELRQNIYLMGGNDAEIPLLDALIQRLRAGEITPEEAITQAHKIQDSKMDYH' A
#
# COMPACT_ATOMS: atom_id res chain seq x y z
N MET A 1 -7.01 -38.91 4.46
CA MET A 1 -6.49 -37.78 5.25
C MET A 1 -6.72 -36.55 4.41
N GLN A 2 -7.59 -35.65 4.87
CA GLN A 2 -7.97 -34.44 4.14
C GLN A 2 -6.74 -33.52 4.14
N GLN A 3 -6.31 -33.09 2.96
CA GLN A 3 -5.23 -32.11 2.79
C GLN A 3 -5.87 -30.73 2.91
N ASP A 4 -5.73 -30.12 4.09
CA ASP A 4 -6.05 -28.72 4.32
C ASP A 4 -4.90 -27.82 3.81
N PRO A 5 -5.20 -26.57 3.42
CA PRO A 5 -4.72 -25.99 2.17
C PRO A 5 -3.35 -25.33 2.31
N SER A 6 -2.60 -25.46 1.22
CA SER A 6 -1.47 -24.61 0.87
C SER A 6 -1.84 -23.14 1.05
N ASN A 7 -1.33 -22.50 2.09
CA ASN A 7 -1.19 -21.06 2.14
C ASN A 7 0.31 -20.80 2.11
N SER A 8 0.86 -20.79 0.90
CA SER A 8 2.31 -20.85 0.71
C SER A 8 2.91 -19.47 0.99
N PRO A 9 4.10 -19.35 1.62
CA PRO A 9 4.78 -18.07 1.85
C PRO A 9 4.88 -17.18 0.60
N GLN A 10 4.93 -17.80 -0.57
CA GLN A 10 5.00 -17.19 -1.90
C GLN A 10 3.74 -16.39 -2.29
N GLU A 11 2.54 -16.79 -1.87
CA GLU A 11 1.30 -16.06 -2.16
C GLU A 11 1.23 -14.76 -1.36
N ASN A 12 1.70 -14.79 -0.11
CA ASN A 12 1.76 -13.62 0.74
C ASN A 12 2.82 -12.62 0.23
N GLU A 13 4.00 -13.10 -0.20
CA GLU A 13 5.02 -12.26 -0.83
C GLU A 13 4.52 -11.63 -2.15
N SER A 14 3.77 -12.38 -2.95
CA SER A 14 3.14 -11.86 -4.18
C SER A 14 2.15 -10.74 -3.88
N ALA A 15 1.29 -10.92 -2.86
CA ALA A 15 0.32 -9.92 -2.45
C ALA A 15 0.97 -8.65 -1.86
N ILE A 16 2.01 -8.83 -1.03
CA ILE A 16 2.81 -7.70 -0.50
C ILE A 16 3.48 -6.94 -1.64
N ASN A 17 4.05 -7.64 -2.62
CA ASN A 17 4.67 -7.02 -3.79
C ASN A 17 3.66 -6.28 -4.65
N ALA A 18 2.47 -6.84 -4.88
CA ALA A 18 1.40 -6.17 -5.61
C ALA A 18 0.96 -4.88 -4.90
N ALA A 19 0.69 -4.94 -3.60
CA ALA A 19 0.33 -3.76 -2.81
C ALA A 19 1.45 -2.70 -2.80
N TYR A 20 2.72 -3.12 -2.70
CA TYR A 20 3.85 -2.21 -2.81
C TYR A 20 3.88 -1.47 -4.16
N GLN A 21 3.66 -2.17 -5.28
CA GLN A 21 3.62 -1.54 -6.60
C GLN A 21 2.47 -0.53 -6.70
N THR A 22 1.27 -0.87 -6.20
CA THR A 22 0.13 0.05 -6.16
C THR A 22 0.44 1.31 -5.34
N ILE A 23 1.06 1.17 -4.17
CA ILE A 23 1.45 2.33 -3.34
C ILE A 23 2.48 3.20 -4.08
N MET A 24 3.38 2.60 -4.86
CA MET A 24 4.35 3.34 -5.67
C MET A 24 3.73 4.12 -6.82
N GLU A 25 2.74 3.53 -7.50
CA GLU A 25 1.97 4.24 -8.52
C GLU A 25 1.22 5.43 -7.93
N LEU A 26 0.60 5.25 -6.76
CA LEU A 26 -0.09 6.32 -6.03
C LEU A 26 0.88 7.45 -5.63
N ARG A 27 2.07 7.10 -5.14
CA ARG A 27 3.12 8.07 -4.82
C ARG A 27 3.50 8.91 -6.03
N GLN A 28 3.66 8.27 -7.19
CA GLN A 28 3.96 8.97 -8.44
C GLN A 28 2.81 9.90 -8.87
N ASN A 29 1.56 9.45 -8.72
CA ASN A 29 0.39 10.28 -9.03
C ASN A 29 0.31 11.51 -8.13
N ILE A 30 0.54 11.36 -6.83
CA ILE A 30 0.58 12.48 -5.88
C ILE A 30 1.69 13.47 -6.25
N TYR A 31 2.87 12.97 -6.60
CA TYR A 31 3.99 13.79 -7.06
C TYR A 31 3.63 14.62 -8.31
N LEU A 32 2.96 14.00 -9.29
CA LEU A 32 2.52 14.67 -10.51
C LEU A 32 1.44 15.74 -10.25
N MET A 33 0.65 15.59 -9.18
CA MET A 33 -0.34 16.57 -8.73
C MET A 33 0.26 17.72 -7.90
N GLY A 34 1.58 17.74 -7.72
CA GLY A 34 2.26 18.73 -6.86
C GLY A 34 2.13 18.43 -5.36
N GLY A 35 1.66 17.25 -4.98
CA GLY A 35 1.70 16.77 -3.59
C GLY A 35 3.11 16.32 -3.27
N ASN A 36 3.74 16.94 -2.27
CA ASN A 36 5.10 16.54 -1.87
C ASN A 36 5.37 16.59 -0.36
N ASP A 37 4.68 17.45 0.39
CA ASP A 37 5.18 17.75 1.73
C ASP A 37 4.58 16.87 2.84
N ALA A 38 3.31 16.47 2.76
CA ALA A 38 2.64 15.75 3.84
C ALA A 38 2.29 14.30 3.49
N GLU A 39 2.03 13.99 2.22
CA GLU A 39 1.51 12.69 1.80
C GLU A 39 2.61 11.65 1.53
N ILE A 40 3.78 12.09 1.03
CA ILE A 40 4.93 11.20 0.75
C ILE A 40 5.37 10.44 2.02
N PRO A 41 5.58 11.10 3.19
CA PRO A 41 5.97 10.39 4.41
C PRO A 41 4.91 9.37 4.88
N LEU A 42 3.62 9.64 4.64
CA LEU A 42 2.53 8.74 5.02
C LEU A 42 2.52 7.47 4.15
N LEU A 43 2.78 7.60 2.85
CA LEU A 43 2.94 6.46 1.95
C LEU A 43 4.18 5.63 2.28
N ASP A 44 5.29 6.28 2.63
CA ASP A 44 6.52 5.60 3.05
C ASP A 44 6.29 4.80 4.34
N ALA A 45 5.57 5.37 5.31
CA ALA A 45 5.18 4.66 6.54
C ALA A 45 4.30 3.44 6.24
N LEU A 46 3.35 3.53 5.30
CA LEU A 46 2.52 2.41 4.86
C LEU A 46 3.34 1.26 4.29
N ILE A 47 4.34 1.57 3.45
CA ILE A 47 5.24 0.57 2.88
C ILE A 47 6.02 -0.15 3.97
N GLN A 48 6.53 0.58 4.97
CA GLN A 48 7.26 -0.03 6.08
C GLN A 48 6.37 -0.98 6.88
N ARG A 49 5.15 -0.55 7.22
CA ARG A 49 4.18 -1.38 7.96
C ARG A 49 3.75 -2.62 7.19
N LEU A 50 3.56 -2.49 5.86
CA LEU A 50 3.26 -3.61 4.98
C LEU A 50 4.40 -4.62 4.95
N ARG A 51 5.66 -4.17 4.80
CA ARG A 51 6.83 -5.05 4.80
C ARG A 51 7.13 -5.68 6.15
N ALA A 52 6.79 -4.99 7.23
CA ALA A 52 6.88 -5.51 8.59
C ALA A 52 5.76 -6.53 8.91
N GLY A 53 4.76 -6.67 8.04
CA GLY A 53 3.59 -7.53 8.28
C GLY A 53 2.65 -6.98 9.36
N GLU A 54 2.74 -5.68 9.68
CA GLU A 54 1.88 -5.02 10.67
C GLU A 54 0.48 -4.73 10.11
N ILE A 55 0.36 -4.61 8.79
CA ILE A 55 -0.89 -4.41 8.05
C ILE A 55 -0.98 -5.40 6.90
N THR A 56 -2.21 -5.75 6.51
CA THR A 56 -2.44 -6.60 5.33
C THR A 56 -2.23 -5.80 4.04
N PRO A 57 -1.92 -6.47 2.92
CA PRO A 57 -1.83 -5.83 1.60
C PRO A 57 -3.08 -5.01 1.23
N GLU A 58 -4.28 -5.55 1.51
CA GLU A 58 -5.57 -4.90 1.25
C GLU A 58 -5.77 -3.63 2.08
N GLU A 59 -5.39 -3.69 3.37
CA GLU A 59 -5.43 -2.54 4.27
C GLU A 59 -4.45 -1.45 3.83
N ALA A 60 -3.25 -1.85 3.39
CA ALA A 60 -2.23 -0.93 2.91
C ALA A 60 -2.70 -0.16 1.66
N ILE A 61 -3.31 -0.85 0.70
CA ILE A 61 -3.90 -0.26 -0.51
C ILE A 61 -5.03 0.71 -0.13
N THR A 62 -5.93 0.29 0.76
CA THR A 62 -7.06 1.11 1.20
C THR A 62 -6.60 2.41 1.86
N GLN A 63 -5.59 2.35 2.73
CA GLN A 63 -5.03 3.54 3.37
C GLN A 63 -4.29 4.44 2.38
N ALA A 64 -3.58 3.87 1.40
CA ALA A 64 -2.90 4.64 0.37
C ALA A 64 -3.88 5.44 -0.51
N HIS A 65 -5.01 4.86 -0.89
CA HIS A 65 -6.07 5.58 -1.59
C HIS A 65 -6.67 6.72 -0.75
N LYS A 66 -6.91 6.50 0.55
CA LYS A 66 -7.39 7.58 1.44
C LYS A 66 -6.41 8.76 1.52
N ILE A 67 -5.11 8.49 1.51
CA ILE A 67 -4.08 9.55 1.49
C ILE A 67 -4.16 10.33 0.17
N GLN A 68 -4.29 9.64 -0.96
CA GLN A 68 -4.50 10.29 -2.27
C GLN A 68 -5.78 11.15 -2.29
N ASP A 69 -6.89 10.60 -1.80
CA ASP A 69 -8.19 11.28 -1.79
C ASP A 69 -8.19 12.50 -0.87
N SER A 70 -7.49 12.44 0.27
CA SER A 70 -7.34 13.59 1.18
C SER A 70 -6.67 14.80 0.52
N LYS A 71 -5.90 14.57 -0.56
CA LYS A 71 -5.35 15.64 -1.40
C LYS A 71 -6.40 16.25 -2.32
N MET A 72 -7.29 15.41 -2.87
CA MET A 72 -8.37 15.85 -3.75
C MET A 72 -9.44 16.63 -2.98
N ASP A 73 -9.73 16.25 -1.72
CA ASP A 73 -10.70 16.95 -0.86
C ASP A 73 -10.21 18.31 -0.34
N TYR A 74 -8.91 18.61 -0.43
CA TYR A 74 -8.36 19.92 -0.04
C TYR A 74 -8.59 21.02 -1.09
N HIS A 75 -9.37 20.73 -2.15
CA HIS A 75 -9.68 21.64 -3.26
C HIS A 75 -11.17 21.71 -3.61
#